data_AF-A2DPJ0-F1
#
_entry.id   AF-A2DPJ0-F1
#
_cell.length_a   1.000
_cell.length_b   1.000
_cell.length_c   1.000
_cell.angle_alpha   90.00
_cell.angle_beta   90.00
_cell.angle_gamma   90.00
#
_symmetry.space_group_name_H-M   'P 1'
#
loop_
_entity.id
_entity.type
_entity.pdbx_description
1 polymer ?
#
loop_
_entity_poly.entity_id
_entity_poly.type
_entity_poly.pdbx_seq_one_letter_code
_entity_poly.pdbx_strand_id
1 'polypeptide(L)'
;MLRERLYNLICTTLQGDYVTYDDTSRLTSVFSEQLGLSQELASKLLNQYFRGRYISGETARNLANLIYENLVQMNLDSQLDEYARALKKRRIDSLAREIDSELCRTIRGGYVSYTRAERAAQSFSRTIKIPYEFAYRIMLDYARGKYCSYDAASYYSQMMAERIISKYEIIQIFKKEQYQELSRLKKNKLLQEMKLTQRLKKKTRIATATFLKKKKNQKKKQKKKQRRKPKKNKRRKPKKNKRKKPK
;
A
#
# COMPACT_ATOMS: atom_id res chain seq x y z
N MET A 1 -24.88 -2.33 15.75
CA MET A 1 -25.66 -2.10 14.51
C MET A 1 -25.40 -3.14 13.41
N LEU A 2 -24.36 -3.09 12.56
CA LEU A 2 -24.24 -4.06 11.44
C LEU A 2 -24.05 -5.52 11.90
N ARG A 3 -23.21 -5.75 12.91
CA ARG A 3 -22.95 -7.08 13.49
C ARG A 3 -24.22 -7.73 14.07
N GLU A 4 -25.05 -6.95 14.75
CA GLU A 4 -26.34 -7.43 15.31
C GLU A 4 -27.38 -7.65 14.22
N ARG A 5 -27.41 -6.79 13.20
CA ARG A 5 -28.26 -7.00 12.01
C ARG A 5 -27.91 -8.30 11.30
N LEU A 6 -26.63 -8.58 11.10
CA LEU A 6 -26.15 -9.86 10.55
C LEU A 6 -26.61 -11.05 11.40
N TYR A 7 -26.42 -10.97 12.72
CA TYR A 7 -26.84 -12.03 13.62
C TYR A 7 -28.35 -12.27 13.55
N ASN A 8 -29.15 -11.21 13.66
CA ASN A 8 -30.61 -11.29 13.61
C ASN A 8 -31.08 -11.86 12.26
N LEU A 9 -30.49 -11.41 11.15
CA LEU A 9 -30.81 -11.92 9.82
C LEU A 9 -30.54 -13.42 9.70
N ILE A 10 -29.38 -13.89 10.20
CA ILE A 10 -29.06 -15.32 10.20
C ILE A 10 -30.03 -16.10 11.08
N CYS A 11 -30.34 -15.59 12.27
CA CYS A 11 -31.29 -16.22 13.19
C CYS A 11 -32.70 -16.33 12.61
N THR A 12 -33.18 -15.33 11.86
CA THR A 12 -34.53 -15.35 11.30
C THR A 12 -34.65 -16.14 10.00
N THR A 13 -33.56 -16.32 9.26
CA THR A 13 -33.60 -16.93 7.91
C THR A 13 -32.98 -18.32 7.82
N LEU A 14 -32.04 -18.65 8.70
CA LEU A 14 -31.19 -19.84 8.55
C LEU A 14 -31.09 -20.69 9.82
N GLN A 15 -31.38 -20.15 11.00
CA GLN A 15 -31.20 -20.89 12.25
C GLN A 15 -32.21 -22.04 12.38
N GLY A 16 -31.71 -23.18 12.84
CA GLY A 16 -32.49 -24.39 13.05
C GLY A 16 -32.43 -25.37 11.88
N ASP A 17 -31.88 -24.94 10.73
CA ASP A 17 -31.86 -25.70 9.49
C ASP A 17 -30.45 -25.99 8.96
N TYR A 18 -30.40 -26.96 8.06
CA TYR A 18 -29.21 -27.28 7.26
C TYR A 18 -29.27 -26.54 5.92
N VAL A 19 -28.28 -25.71 5.64
CA VAL A 19 -28.32 -24.81 4.47
C VAL A 19 -27.92 -25.55 3.20
N THR A 20 -28.86 -25.67 2.26
CA THR A 20 -28.68 -26.29 0.96
C THR A 20 -28.27 -25.29 -0.12
N TYR A 21 -28.02 -25.77 -1.34
CA TYR A 21 -27.76 -24.90 -2.50
C TYR A 21 -28.95 -23.99 -2.82
N ASP A 22 -30.16 -24.53 -2.77
CA ASP A 22 -31.37 -23.79 -3.11
C ASP A 22 -31.62 -22.66 -2.11
N ASP A 23 -31.34 -22.90 -0.82
CA ASP A 23 -31.43 -21.89 0.22
C ASP A 23 -30.48 -20.72 -0.05
N THR A 24 -29.24 -20.99 -0.45
CA THR A 24 -28.27 -19.93 -0.78
C THR A 24 -28.72 -19.06 -1.95
N SER A 25 -29.36 -19.65 -2.96
CA SER A 25 -29.90 -18.90 -4.10
C SER A 25 -31.08 -18.03 -3.69
N ARG A 26 -32.05 -18.60 -2.97
CA ARG A 26 -33.26 -17.88 -2.51
C ARG A 26 -32.94 -16.74 -1.55
N LEU A 27 -31.97 -16.92 -0.66
CA LEU A 27 -31.62 -15.93 0.36
C LEU A 27 -30.66 -14.85 -0.13
N THR A 28 -30.11 -14.99 -1.34
CA THR A 28 -29.18 -13.99 -1.91
C THR A 28 -29.82 -12.60 -2.01
N SER A 29 -31.06 -12.51 -2.49
CA SER A 29 -31.79 -11.23 -2.58
C SER A 29 -32.05 -10.63 -1.20
N VAL A 30 -32.50 -11.46 -0.25
CA VAL A 30 -32.77 -11.04 1.13
C VAL A 30 -31.52 -10.49 1.81
N PHE A 31 -30.39 -11.21 1.70
CA PHE A 31 -29.11 -10.76 2.27
C PHE A 31 -28.60 -9.50 1.57
N SER A 32 -28.74 -9.40 0.25
CA SER A 32 -28.35 -8.22 -0.52
C SER A 32 -29.11 -6.98 -0.07
N GLU A 33 -30.44 -7.06 0.04
CA GLU A 33 -31.30 -5.95 0.45
C GLU A 33 -31.07 -5.55 1.92
N GLN A 34 -31.10 -6.51 2.83
CA GLN A 34 -31.04 -6.24 4.28
C GLN A 34 -29.67 -5.75 4.74
N LEU A 35 -28.60 -6.12 4.04
CA LEU A 35 -27.23 -5.73 4.37
C LEU A 35 -26.69 -4.60 3.47
N GLY A 36 -27.42 -4.23 2.41
CA GLY A 36 -26.97 -3.25 1.42
C GLY A 36 -25.74 -3.70 0.63
N LEU A 37 -25.64 -5.01 0.35
CA LEU A 37 -24.53 -5.61 -0.39
C LEU A 37 -24.96 -5.88 -1.84
N SER A 38 -24.01 -5.97 -2.78
CA SER A 38 -24.33 -6.47 -4.11
C SER A 38 -24.80 -7.93 -4.05
N GLN A 39 -25.67 -8.34 -4.98
CA GLN A 39 -26.16 -9.73 -5.03
C GLN A 39 -25.01 -10.73 -5.21
N GLU A 40 -23.99 -10.38 -6.00
CA GLU A 40 -22.80 -11.21 -6.18
C GLU A 40 -22.05 -11.43 -4.85
N LEU A 41 -21.87 -10.37 -4.06
CA LEU A 41 -21.21 -10.46 -2.76
C LEU A 41 -22.07 -11.24 -1.74
N ALA A 42 -23.38 -11.00 -1.72
CA ALA A 42 -24.31 -11.73 -0.86
C ALA A 42 -24.31 -13.24 -1.17
N SER A 43 -24.38 -13.61 -2.45
CA SER A 43 -24.29 -15.00 -2.91
C SER A 43 -22.96 -15.64 -2.51
N LYS A 44 -21.85 -14.90 -2.68
CA LYS A 44 -20.52 -15.38 -2.27
C LYS A 44 -20.45 -15.65 -0.76
N LEU A 45 -20.97 -14.75 0.08
CA LEU A 45 -21.02 -14.93 1.53
C LEU A 45 -21.86 -16.14 1.91
N LEU A 46 -23.04 -16.30 1.31
CA LEU A 46 -23.95 -17.43 1.57
C LEU A 46 -23.28 -18.77 1.27
N ASN A 47 -22.67 -18.87 0.09
CA ASN A 47 -21.95 -20.06 -0.34
C ASN A 47 -20.73 -20.39 0.52
N GLN A 48 -19.98 -19.37 0.94
CA GLN A 48 -18.74 -19.54 1.70
C GLN A 48 -18.98 -19.90 3.17
N TYR A 49 -19.96 -19.24 3.80
CA TYR A 49 -20.12 -19.32 5.25
C TYR A 49 -21.23 -20.26 5.70
N PHE A 50 -22.26 -20.48 4.89
CA PHE A 50 -23.47 -21.18 5.33
C PHE A 50 -23.69 -22.52 4.62
N ARG A 51 -23.40 -22.59 3.31
CA ARG A 51 -23.65 -23.81 2.52
C ARG A 51 -23.08 -25.07 3.18
N GLY A 52 -23.92 -26.11 3.27
CA GLY A 52 -23.56 -27.40 3.81
C GLY A 52 -23.31 -27.38 5.32
N ARG A 53 -23.92 -26.42 6.03
CA ARG A 53 -23.80 -26.30 7.49
C ARG A 53 -25.17 -26.29 8.14
N TYR A 54 -25.24 -26.94 9.30
CA TYR A 54 -26.34 -26.76 10.24
C TYR A 54 -26.11 -25.50 11.07
N ILE A 55 -27.11 -24.62 11.13
CA ILE A 55 -27.00 -23.32 11.79
C ILE A 55 -27.69 -23.37 13.16
N SER A 56 -26.91 -23.71 14.19
CA SER A 56 -27.31 -23.50 15.58
C SER A 56 -27.23 -22.02 15.96
N GLY A 57 -27.79 -21.62 17.11
CA GLY A 57 -27.66 -20.25 17.62
C GLY A 57 -26.20 -19.83 17.87
N GLU A 58 -25.36 -20.76 18.35
CA GLU A 58 -23.92 -20.52 18.51
C GLU A 58 -23.23 -20.37 17.15
N THR A 59 -23.54 -21.25 16.19
CA THR A 59 -23.03 -21.18 14.82
C THR A 59 -23.40 -19.85 14.17
N ALA A 60 -24.66 -19.41 14.32
CA ALA A 60 -25.16 -18.15 13.79
C ALA A 60 -24.36 -16.96 14.34
N ARG A 61 -24.10 -16.92 15.65
CA ARG A 61 -23.32 -15.86 16.28
C ARG A 61 -21.87 -15.85 15.81
N ASN A 62 -21.24 -17.00 15.69
CA ASN A 62 -19.86 -17.10 15.21
C ASN A 62 -19.73 -16.68 13.74
N LEU A 63 -20.66 -17.11 12.88
CA LEU A 63 -20.69 -16.72 11.47
C LEU A 63 -20.97 -15.23 11.31
N ALA A 64 -21.90 -14.65 12.08
CA ALA A 64 -22.15 -13.21 12.07
C ALA A 64 -20.89 -12.40 12.40
N ASN A 65 -20.13 -12.83 13.42
CA ASN A 65 -18.86 -12.20 13.79
C ASN A 65 -17.83 -12.31 12.67
N LEU A 66 -17.70 -13.50 12.08
CA LEU A 66 -16.74 -13.78 11.02
C LEU A 66 -17.02 -12.99 9.75
N ILE A 67 -18.29 -12.91 9.34
CA ILE A 67 -18.73 -12.14 8.18
C ILE A 67 -18.53 -10.64 8.44
N TYR A 68 -18.86 -10.16 9.64
CA TYR A 68 -18.62 -8.77 10.01
C TYR A 68 -17.13 -8.41 9.97
N GLU A 69 -16.25 -9.24 10.55
CA GLU A 69 -14.79 -9.07 10.48
C GLU A 69 -14.32 -8.97 9.01
N ASN A 70 -14.83 -9.84 8.14
CA ASN A 70 -14.48 -9.84 6.72
C ASN A 70 -14.98 -8.57 5.99
N LEU A 71 -16.23 -8.16 6.20
CA LEU A 71 -16.76 -6.94 5.58
C LEU A 71 -16.00 -5.68 5.99
N VAL A 72 -15.63 -5.57 7.27
CA VAL A 72 -14.77 -4.48 7.76
C VAL A 72 -13.42 -4.53 7.05
N GLN A 73 -12.83 -5.72 6.91
CA GLN A 73 -11.57 -5.88 6.22
C GLN A 73 -11.64 -5.52 4.74
N MET A 74 -12.69 -5.94 4.03
CA MET A 74 -12.89 -5.59 2.62
C MET A 74 -13.00 -4.08 2.43
N ASN A 75 -13.66 -3.37 3.36
CA ASN A 75 -13.71 -1.92 3.33
C ASN A 75 -12.33 -1.30 3.54
N LEU A 76 -11.56 -1.77 4.52
CA LEU A 76 -10.16 -1.33 4.70
C LEU A 76 -9.30 -1.62 3.47
N ASP A 77 -9.47 -2.78 2.83
CA ASP A 77 -8.72 -3.18 1.64
C ASP A 77 -9.05 -2.31 0.42
N SER A 78 -10.28 -1.81 0.34
CA SER A 78 -10.70 -0.88 -0.72
C SER A 78 -9.97 0.46 -0.67
N GLN A 79 -9.49 0.85 0.52
CA GLN A 79 -8.74 2.09 0.74
C GLN A 79 -7.25 1.94 0.41
N LEU A 80 -6.79 0.71 0.11
CA LEU A 80 -5.40 0.44 -0.21
C LEU A 80 -5.09 0.88 -1.65
N ASP A 81 -3.91 1.47 -1.83
CA ASP A 81 -3.35 1.70 -3.16
C ASP A 81 -3.02 0.38 -3.87
N GLU A 82 -2.79 0.46 -5.18
CA GLU A 82 -2.54 -0.72 -6.02
C GLU A 82 -1.30 -1.49 -5.57
N TYR A 83 -0.27 -0.76 -5.12
CA TYR A 83 0.97 -1.34 -4.62
C TYR A 83 0.76 -2.14 -3.34
N ALA A 84 0.09 -1.56 -2.35
CA ALA A 84 -0.23 -2.22 -1.09
C ALA A 84 -1.14 -3.43 -1.30
N ARG A 85 -2.09 -3.35 -2.24
CA ARG A 85 -2.92 -4.50 -2.63
C ARG A 85 -2.07 -5.64 -3.21
N ALA A 86 -1.16 -5.33 -4.13
CA ALA A 86 -0.27 -6.33 -4.73
C ALA A 86 0.66 -6.97 -3.68
N LEU A 87 1.20 -6.17 -2.77
CA LEU A 87 2.04 -6.64 -1.68
C LEU A 87 1.26 -7.54 -0.71
N LYS A 88 0.08 -7.10 -0.27
CA LYS A 88 -0.82 -7.90 0.57
C LYS A 88 -1.14 -9.23 -0.09
N LYS A 89 -1.50 -9.21 -1.39
CA LYS A 89 -1.80 -10.41 -2.16
C LYS A 89 -0.62 -11.39 -2.19
N ARG A 90 0.59 -10.92 -2.50
CA ARG A 90 1.80 -11.76 -2.48
C ARG A 90 2.07 -12.37 -1.10
N ARG A 91 1.84 -11.60 -0.04
CA ARG A 91 2.01 -12.08 1.33
C ARG A 91 0.98 -13.13 1.70
N ILE A 92 -0.30 -12.94 1.30
CA ILE A 92 -1.36 -13.94 1.42
C ILE A 92 -0.94 -15.21 0.69
N ASP A 93 -0.54 -15.12 -0.57
CA ASP A 93 -0.19 -16.29 -1.39
C ASP A 93 1.00 -17.07 -0.80
N SER A 94 1.99 -16.37 -0.25
CA SER A 94 3.13 -17.00 0.45
C SER A 94 2.68 -17.72 1.71
N LEU A 95 1.94 -17.03 2.58
CA LEU A 95 1.49 -17.58 3.86
C LEU A 95 0.50 -18.73 3.66
N ALA A 96 -0.37 -18.65 2.65
CA ALA A 96 -1.33 -19.68 2.31
C ALA A 96 -0.63 -21.00 1.96
N ARG A 97 0.53 -20.98 1.28
CA ARG A 97 1.32 -22.19 1.00
C ARG A 97 1.89 -22.83 2.26
N GLU A 98 2.36 -22.00 3.21
CA GLU A 98 2.85 -22.48 4.50
C GLU A 98 1.72 -23.12 5.32
N ILE A 99 0.54 -22.48 5.33
CA ILE A 99 -0.65 -22.98 6.01
C ILE A 99 -1.15 -24.27 5.35
N ASP A 100 -1.24 -24.31 4.02
CA ASP A 100 -1.70 -25.49 3.27
C ASP A 100 -0.83 -26.71 3.58
N SER A 101 0.49 -26.53 3.62
CA SER A 101 1.44 -27.58 4.01
C SER A 101 1.18 -28.10 5.43
N GLU A 102 0.88 -27.20 6.37
CA GLU A 102 0.59 -27.55 7.76
C GLU A 102 -0.78 -28.25 7.92
N LEU A 103 -1.82 -27.79 7.22
CA LEU A 103 -3.12 -28.46 7.18
C LEU A 103 -3.00 -29.85 6.55
N CYS A 104 -2.24 -29.95 5.46
CA CYS A 104 -1.95 -31.21 4.77
C CYS A 104 -1.26 -32.23 5.69
N ARG A 105 -0.39 -31.76 6.58
CA ARG A 105 0.33 -32.57 7.56
C ARG A 105 -0.53 -32.99 8.75
N THR A 106 -1.42 -32.12 9.22
CA THR A 106 -2.09 -32.31 10.52
C THR A 106 -3.49 -32.89 10.43
N ILE A 107 -4.28 -32.52 9.42
CA ILE A 107 -5.71 -32.83 9.39
C ILE A 107 -6.23 -33.38 8.06
N ARG A 108 -5.36 -33.53 7.06
CA ARG A 108 -5.73 -34.06 5.74
C ARG A 108 -6.27 -35.48 5.79
N GLY A 109 -7.18 -35.76 4.87
CA GLY A 109 -7.70 -37.11 4.62
C GLY A 109 -8.69 -37.58 5.69
N GLY A 110 -9.28 -36.63 6.42
CA GLY A 110 -10.19 -36.97 7.50
C GLY A 110 -11.16 -35.87 7.85
N TYR A 111 -12.21 -36.27 8.56
CA TYR A 111 -13.11 -35.35 9.22
C TYR A 111 -12.42 -34.69 10.42
N VAL A 112 -12.59 -33.38 10.55
CA VAL A 112 -11.94 -32.57 11.59
C VAL A 112 -12.87 -32.45 12.80
N SER A 113 -12.66 -33.32 13.79
CA SER A 113 -13.30 -33.23 15.10
C SER A 113 -12.69 -32.09 15.94
N TYR A 114 -13.31 -31.78 17.09
CA TYR A 114 -12.77 -30.83 18.06
C TYR A 114 -11.34 -31.20 18.49
N THR A 115 -11.10 -32.46 18.88
CA THR A 115 -9.78 -32.94 19.29
C THR A 115 -8.75 -32.86 18.16
N ARG A 116 -9.16 -33.11 16.91
CA ARG A 116 -8.27 -32.94 15.75
C ARG A 116 -7.97 -31.46 15.48
N ALA A 117 -8.96 -30.58 15.57
CA ALA A 117 -8.77 -29.14 15.43
C ALA A 117 -7.83 -28.59 16.52
N GLU A 118 -7.96 -29.08 17.74
CA GLU A 118 -7.11 -28.70 18.88
C GLU A 118 -5.64 -29.07 18.65
N ARG A 119 -5.37 -30.35 18.29
CA ARG A 119 -4.01 -30.82 17.99
C ARG A 119 -3.40 -30.08 16.80
N ALA A 120 -4.19 -29.86 15.76
CA ALA A 120 -3.80 -29.08 14.59
C ALA A 120 -3.43 -27.65 14.98
N ALA A 121 -4.25 -27.00 15.81
CA ALA A 121 -4.00 -25.64 16.28
C ALA A 121 -2.70 -25.50 17.08
N GLN A 122 -2.32 -26.51 17.88
CA GLN A 122 -1.04 -26.51 18.60
C GLN A 122 0.15 -26.53 17.64
N SER A 123 0.12 -27.40 16.64
CA SER A 123 1.17 -27.48 15.60
C SER A 123 1.20 -26.19 14.77
N PHE A 124 0.03 -25.76 14.32
CA PHE A 124 -0.18 -24.54 13.51
C PHE A 124 0.32 -23.27 14.20
N SER A 125 0.02 -23.10 15.50
CA SER A 125 0.48 -21.98 16.32
C SER A 125 2.01 -21.88 16.33
N ARG A 126 2.70 -23.02 16.43
CA ARG A 126 4.17 -23.08 16.46
C ARG A 126 4.77 -22.82 15.08
N THR A 127 4.24 -23.44 14.04
CA THR A 127 4.74 -23.32 12.66
C THR A 127 4.56 -21.89 12.15
N ILE A 128 3.35 -21.33 12.28
CA ILE A 128 2.99 -20.01 11.75
C ILE A 128 3.33 -18.87 12.73
N LYS A 129 3.73 -19.21 13.96
CA LYS A 129 4.12 -18.25 15.03
C LYS A 129 2.99 -17.28 15.38
N ILE A 130 1.80 -17.81 15.63
CA ILE A 130 0.63 -17.07 16.10
C ILE A 130 0.17 -17.60 17.47
N PRO A 131 -0.55 -16.80 18.28
CA PRO A 131 -1.09 -17.25 19.56
C PRO A 131 -2.00 -18.48 19.39
N TYR A 132 -1.87 -19.43 20.32
CA TYR A 132 -2.61 -20.69 20.27
C TYR A 132 -4.12 -20.47 20.29
N GLU A 133 -4.64 -19.56 21.13
CA GLU A 133 -6.10 -19.33 21.19
C GLU A 133 -6.65 -18.85 19.84
N PHE A 134 -5.85 -18.07 19.10
CA PHE A 134 -6.24 -17.62 17.78
C PHE A 134 -6.12 -18.73 16.73
N ALA A 135 -5.05 -19.53 16.76
CA ALA A 135 -4.91 -20.70 15.91
C ALA A 135 -6.08 -21.67 16.10
N TYR A 136 -6.46 -21.94 17.35
CA TYR A 136 -7.57 -22.82 17.68
C TYR A 136 -8.90 -22.28 17.14
N ARG A 137 -9.18 -21.00 17.36
CA ARG A 137 -10.37 -20.35 16.82
C ARG A 137 -10.43 -20.42 15.29
N ILE A 138 -9.31 -20.19 14.61
CA ILE A 138 -9.21 -20.32 13.15
C ILE A 138 -9.55 -21.75 12.69
N MET A 139 -9.02 -22.77 13.37
CA MET A 139 -9.34 -24.16 13.04
C MET A 139 -10.82 -24.48 13.24
N LEU A 140 -11.44 -23.95 14.30
CA LEU A 140 -12.87 -24.10 14.55
C LEU A 140 -13.73 -23.44 13.46
N ASP A 141 -13.38 -22.22 13.05
CA ASP A 141 -14.17 -21.45 12.09
C ASP A 141 -14.15 -22.05 10.68
N TYR A 142 -13.01 -22.60 10.26
CA TYR A 142 -12.78 -23.01 8.87
C TYR A 142 -12.76 -24.51 8.65
N ALA A 143 -12.14 -25.28 9.55
CA ALA A 143 -11.87 -26.70 9.33
C ALA A 143 -12.78 -27.63 10.14
N ARG A 144 -13.15 -27.27 11.38
CA ARG A 144 -13.96 -28.14 12.26
C ARG A 144 -15.30 -28.49 11.64
N GLY A 145 -15.68 -29.75 11.81
CA GLY A 145 -16.94 -30.29 11.32
C GLY A 145 -16.96 -30.55 9.81
N LYS A 146 -15.79 -30.51 9.14
CA LYS A 146 -15.66 -30.72 7.70
C LYS A 146 -14.62 -31.79 7.40
N TYR A 147 -14.74 -32.40 6.23
CA TYR A 147 -13.71 -33.27 5.68
C TYR A 147 -12.61 -32.42 5.04
N CYS A 148 -11.36 -32.61 5.45
CA CYS A 148 -10.22 -31.88 4.90
C CYS A 148 -9.58 -32.67 3.75
N SER A 149 -10.14 -32.50 2.55
CA SER A 149 -9.51 -32.92 1.29
C SER A 149 -8.34 -32.01 0.91
N TYR A 150 -7.62 -32.34 -0.17
CA TYR A 150 -6.57 -31.49 -0.72
C TYR A 150 -7.12 -30.11 -1.11
N ASP A 151 -8.18 -30.08 -1.91
CA ASP A 151 -8.81 -28.84 -2.36
C ASP A 151 -9.38 -28.02 -1.18
N ALA A 152 -9.92 -28.71 -0.17
CA ALA A 152 -10.42 -28.05 1.03
C ALA A 152 -9.28 -27.41 1.84
N ALA A 153 -8.13 -28.10 1.98
CA ALA A 153 -6.96 -27.56 2.65
C ALA A 153 -6.44 -26.30 1.95
N SER A 154 -6.30 -26.33 0.62
CA SER A 154 -5.86 -25.19 -0.17
C SER A 154 -6.85 -24.03 -0.14
N TYR A 155 -8.16 -24.32 -0.12
CA TYR A 155 -9.18 -23.28 0.04
C TYR A 155 -9.14 -22.65 1.44
N TYR A 156 -9.06 -23.46 2.49
CA TYR A 156 -9.00 -22.96 3.86
C TYR A 156 -7.72 -22.17 4.10
N SER A 157 -6.59 -22.60 3.55
CA SER A 157 -5.31 -21.94 3.76
C SER A 157 -5.30 -20.49 3.30
N GLN A 158 -5.92 -20.19 2.15
CA GLN A 158 -6.07 -18.83 1.64
C GLN A 158 -6.87 -17.96 2.62
N MET A 159 -8.01 -18.46 3.11
CA MET A 159 -8.86 -17.70 4.04
C MET A 159 -8.20 -17.51 5.41
N MET A 160 -7.47 -18.52 5.89
CA MET A 160 -6.71 -18.42 7.13
C MET A 160 -5.57 -17.40 7.00
N ALA A 161 -4.85 -17.40 5.87
CA ALA A 161 -3.77 -16.46 5.60
C ALA A 161 -4.28 -15.01 5.59
N GLU A 162 -5.38 -14.75 4.87
CA GLU A 162 -6.04 -13.44 4.85
C GLU A 162 -6.35 -12.96 6.27
N ARG A 163 -6.96 -13.82 7.10
CA ARG A 163 -7.35 -13.46 8.45
C ARG A 163 -6.17 -13.24 9.39
N ILE A 164 -5.09 -14.02 9.25
CA ILE A 164 -3.87 -13.83 10.04
C ILE A 164 -3.21 -12.49 9.69
N ILE A 165 -3.04 -12.21 8.39
CA ILE A 165 -2.46 -10.96 7.92
C ILE A 165 -3.30 -9.78 8.39
N SER A 166 -4.62 -9.87 8.27
CA SER A 166 -5.55 -8.86 8.76
C SER A 166 -5.42 -8.56 10.24
N LYS A 167 -5.27 -9.60 11.06
CA LYS A 167 -5.21 -9.44 12.51
C LYS A 167 -3.85 -8.95 13.01
N TYR A 168 -2.75 -9.40 12.40
CA TYR A 168 -1.40 -9.19 12.95
C TYR A 168 -0.46 -8.37 12.06
N GLU A 169 -0.65 -8.38 10.74
CA GLU A 169 0.32 -7.80 9.80
C GLU A 169 -0.13 -6.46 9.18
N ILE A 170 -1.44 -6.19 9.08
CA ILE A 170 -1.97 -4.96 8.45
C ILE A 170 -1.59 -3.67 9.19
N ILE A 171 -1.10 -3.72 10.44
CA ILE A 171 -0.59 -2.53 11.13
C ILE A 171 0.93 -2.36 10.99
N GLN A 172 1.69 -3.42 10.67
CA GLN A 172 3.15 -3.38 10.61
C GLN A 172 3.72 -3.23 9.19
N ILE A 173 3.08 -3.81 8.18
CA ILE A 173 3.53 -3.72 6.77
C ILE A 173 3.47 -2.25 6.30
N PHE A 174 2.39 -1.53 6.61
CA PHE A 174 2.19 -0.15 6.19
C PHE A 174 3.14 0.86 6.85
N LYS A 175 3.58 0.61 8.09
CA LYS A 175 4.49 1.52 8.80
C LYS A 175 5.95 1.38 8.38
N LYS A 176 6.41 0.18 8.01
CA LYS A 176 7.83 -0.04 7.68
C LYS A 176 8.18 0.24 6.21
N GLU A 177 7.31 -0.11 5.27
CA GLU A 177 7.65 0.00 3.83
C GLU A 177 7.30 1.35 3.22
N GLN A 178 6.18 1.99 3.59
CA GLN A 178 5.92 3.38 3.18
C GLN A 178 7.04 4.32 3.62
N TYR A 179 7.64 4.11 4.80
CA TYR A 179 8.78 4.89 5.26
C TYR A 179 10.04 4.66 4.40
N GLN A 180 10.29 3.42 3.98
CA GLN A 180 11.45 3.11 3.13
C GLN A 180 11.27 3.63 1.70
N GLU A 181 10.06 3.55 1.14
CA GLU A 181 9.79 3.99 -0.23
C GLU A 181 9.70 5.52 -0.33
N LEU A 182 9.05 6.19 0.63
CA LEU A 182 9.10 7.65 0.76
C LEU A 182 10.54 8.16 0.98
N SER A 183 11.35 7.44 1.77
CA SER A 183 12.76 7.78 1.97
C SER A 183 13.57 7.64 0.67
N ARG A 184 13.36 6.57 -0.10
CA ARG A 184 14.00 6.37 -1.43
C ARG A 184 13.57 7.45 -2.43
N LEU A 185 12.28 7.78 -2.50
CA LEU A 185 11.75 8.80 -3.40
C LEU A 185 12.25 10.20 -3.04
N LYS A 186 12.26 10.58 -1.75
CA LYS A 186 12.84 11.85 -1.28
C LYS A 186 14.33 11.95 -1.61
N LYS A 187 15.10 10.87 -1.39
CA LYS A 187 16.54 10.82 -1.69
C LYS A 187 16.83 10.97 -3.19
N ASN A 188 16.05 10.34 -4.05
CA ASN A 188 16.19 10.45 -5.51
C ASN A 188 15.84 11.85 -6.03
N LYS A 189 14.77 12.48 -5.50
CA LYS A 189 14.37 13.84 -5.87
C LYS A 189 15.44 14.86 -5.49
N LEU A 190 15.99 14.74 -4.27
CA LEU A 190 17.11 15.57 -3.81
C LEU A 190 18.36 15.41 -4.68
N LEU A 191 18.68 14.17 -5.09
CA LEU A 191 19.81 13.89 -5.96
C LEU A 191 19.65 14.51 -7.36
N GLN A 192 18.44 14.52 -7.91
CA GLN A 192 18.13 15.17 -9.18
C GLN A 192 18.25 16.70 -9.07
N GLU A 193 17.71 17.30 -8.01
CA GLU A 193 17.81 18.73 -7.74
C GLU A 193 19.26 19.19 -7.57
N MET A 194 20.08 18.40 -6.85
CA MET A 194 21.52 18.64 -6.70
C MET A 194 22.27 18.57 -8.04
N LYS A 195 22.00 17.56 -8.87
CA LYS A 195 22.60 17.45 -10.21
C LYS A 195 22.21 18.65 -11.09
N LEU A 196 20.97 19.11 -10.99
CA LEU A 196 20.46 20.24 -11.76
C LEU A 196 21.10 21.57 -11.30
N THR A 197 21.20 21.81 -9.99
CA THR A 197 21.88 22.98 -9.43
C THR A 197 23.37 23.00 -9.76
N GLN A 198 24.06 21.85 -9.74
CA GLN A 198 25.46 21.77 -10.18
C GLN A 198 25.63 22.13 -11.66
N ARG A 199 24.74 21.63 -12.54
CA ARG A 199 24.73 21.99 -13.97
C ARG A 199 24.49 23.49 -14.18
N LEU A 200 23.54 24.08 -13.45
CA LEU A 200 23.26 25.52 -13.50
C LEU A 200 24.44 26.36 -12.99
N LYS A 201 25.09 25.97 -11.89
CA LYS A 201 26.32 26.60 -11.38
C LYS A 201 27.47 26.53 -12.39
N LYS A 202 27.61 25.41 -13.12
CA LYS A 202 28.60 25.27 -14.19
C LYS A 202 28.31 26.19 -15.38
N LYS A 203 27.04 26.24 -15.84
CA LYS A 203 26.61 27.13 -16.93
C LYS A 203 26.80 28.60 -16.58
N THR A 204 26.43 29.02 -15.37
CA THR A 204 26.60 30.41 -14.90
C THR A 204 28.08 30.80 -14.75
N ARG A 205 28.96 29.90 -14.27
CA ARG A 205 30.42 30.12 -14.28
C ARG A 205 30.98 30.31 -15.69
N ILE A 206 30.53 29.50 -16.65
CA ILE A 206 30.95 29.64 -18.05
C ILE A 206 30.43 30.97 -18.64
N ALA A 207 29.17 31.32 -18.38
CA ALA A 207 28.57 32.57 -18.86
C ALA A 207 29.24 33.82 -18.26
N THR A 208 29.56 33.81 -16.97
CA THR A 208 30.28 34.90 -16.30
C THR A 208 31.72 35.02 -16.78
N ALA A 209 32.43 33.90 -16.97
CA ALA A 209 33.79 33.91 -17.53
C ALA A 209 33.83 34.45 -18.97
N THR A 210 32.90 34.03 -19.81
CA THR A 210 32.77 34.53 -21.19
C THR A 210 32.37 36.01 -21.24
N PHE A 211 31.44 36.45 -20.36
CA PHE A 211 31.08 37.86 -20.22
C PHE A 211 32.28 38.72 -19.79
N LEU A 212 33.03 38.28 -18.77
CA LEU A 212 34.24 38.97 -18.31
C LEU A 212 35.31 39.06 -19.41
N LYS A 213 35.48 37.99 -20.20
CA LYS A 213 36.41 37.96 -21.34
C LYS A 213 35.98 38.95 -22.44
N LYS A 214 34.68 38.99 -22.77
CA LYS A 214 34.10 39.99 -23.71
C LYS A 214 34.29 41.42 -23.20
N LYS A 215 34.01 41.69 -21.91
CA LYS A 215 34.17 43.02 -21.27
C LYS A 215 35.63 43.48 -21.26
N LYS A 216 36.59 42.58 -20.95
CA LYS A 216 38.04 42.86 -21.04
C LYS A 216 38.45 43.20 -22.48
N ASN A 217 37.94 42.46 -23.48
CA ASN A 217 38.23 42.71 -24.88
C ASN A 217 37.64 44.04 -25.39
N GLN A 218 36.42 44.41 -24.97
CA GLN A 218 35.81 45.70 -25.29
C GLN A 218 36.60 46.87 -24.67
N LYS A 219 37.01 46.78 -23.40
CA LYS A 219 37.88 47.78 -22.75
C LYS A 219 39.21 47.95 -23.49
N LYS A 220 39.83 46.85 -23.96
CA LYS A 220 41.05 46.90 -24.79
C LYS A 220 40.80 47.62 -26.13
N LYS A 221 39.69 47.34 -26.81
CA LYS A 221 39.31 48.02 -28.06
C LYS A 221 39.04 49.52 -27.86
N GLN A 222 38.38 49.91 -26.77
CA GLN A 222 38.13 51.32 -26.42
C GLN A 222 39.43 52.08 -26.11
N LYS A 223 40.35 51.50 -25.33
CA LYS A 223 41.69 52.09 -25.09
C LYS A 223 42.50 52.25 -26.38
N LYS A 224 42.43 51.29 -27.33
CA LYS A 224 43.06 51.42 -28.66
C LYS A 224 42.44 52.56 -29.49
N LYS A 225 41.11 52.74 -29.45
CA LYS A 225 40.44 53.86 -30.15
C LYS A 225 40.76 55.23 -29.55
N GLN A 226 40.88 55.33 -28.21
CA GLN A 226 41.28 56.58 -27.54
C GLN A 226 42.74 56.97 -27.85
N ARG A 227 43.66 56.01 -27.97
CA ARG A 227 45.05 56.27 -28.38
C ARG A 227 45.20 56.72 -29.84
N ARG A 228 44.20 56.47 -30.70
CA ARG A 228 44.19 56.86 -32.12
C ARG A 228 43.45 58.18 -32.40
N LYS A 229 42.96 58.90 -31.38
CA LYS A 229 42.48 60.27 -31.61
C LYS A 229 43.69 61.16 -31.89
N PRO A 230 43.79 61.80 -33.06
CA PRO A 230 44.89 62.72 -33.35
C PRO A 230 44.87 63.84 -32.31
N LYS A 231 46.03 64.11 -31.69
CA LYS A 231 46.23 65.32 -30.89
C LYS A 231 45.94 66.50 -31.82
N LYS A 232 44.78 67.17 -31.66
CA LYS A 232 44.55 68.48 -32.27
C LYS A 232 45.68 69.39 -31.79
N ASN A 233 46.64 69.66 -32.66
CA ASN A 233 47.67 70.66 -32.45
C ASN A 233 46.98 71.99 -32.14
N LYS A 234 46.96 72.37 -30.87
CA LYS A 234 46.60 73.72 -30.45
C LYS A 234 47.69 74.64 -31.02
N ARG A 235 47.37 75.29 -32.15
CA ARG A 235 48.13 76.44 -32.67
C ARG A 235 48.33 77.42 -31.52
N ARG A 236 49.58 77.58 -31.07
CA ARG A 236 50.00 78.64 -30.15
C ARG A 236 49.69 79.98 -30.83
N LYS A 237 48.77 80.75 -30.24
CA LYS A 237 48.56 82.16 -30.61
C LYS A 237 49.79 82.96 -30.12
N PRO A 238 50.30 83.93 -30.90
CA PRO A 238 51.45 84.74 -30.52
C PRO A 238 51.07 85.67 -29.35
N LYS A 239 51.90 85.66 -28.30
CA LYS A 239 51.83 86.65 -27.21
C LYS A 239 52.26 88.00 -27.78
N LYS A 240 51.32 88.94 -27.90
CA LYS A 240 51.61 90.37 -28.09
C LYS A 240 52.31 90.90 -26.84
N ASN A 241 53.59 91.27 -26.96
CA ASN A 241 54.27 92.10 -25.97
C ASN A 241 53.67 93.51 -26.02
N LYS A 242 52.92 93.88 -24.97
CA LYS A 242 52.54 95.26 -24.71
C LYS A 242 53.72 95.98 -24.05
N ARG A 243 54.21 97.02 -24.72
CA ARG A 243 55.08 98.07 -24.20
C ARG A 243 54.49 98.67 -22.91
N LYS A 244 55.33 98.87 -21.90
CA LYS A 244 55.19 99.96 -20.92
C LYS A 244 56.55 100.65 -20.78
N LYS A 245 56.64 101.88 -21.30
CA LYS A 245 57.42 102.99 -20.73
C LYS A 245 56.65 103.48 -19.48
N PRO A 246 57.24 104.09 -18.43
CA PRO A 246 58.00 105.35 -18.59
C PRO A 246 59.12 105.65 -17.57
N LYS A 247 59.85 106.72 -17.94
CA LYS A 247 60.66 107.66 -17.14
C LYS A 247 61.84 107.11 -16.35
#